data_AF-A0A4S4K2W0-F1
#
_entry.id   AF-A0A4S4K2W0-F1
#
_cell.length_a   1.000
_cell.length_b   1.000
_cell.length_c   1.000
_cell.angle_alpha   90.00
_cell.angle_beta   90.00
_cell.angle_gamma   90.00
#
_symmetry.space_group_name_H-M   'P 1'
#
loop_
_entity.id
_entity.type
_entity.pdbx_description
1 polymer ?
#
loop_
_entity_poly.entity_id
_entity_poly.type
_entity_poly.pdbx_seq_one_letter_code
_entity_poly.pdbx_strand_id
1 'polypeptide(L)' 'MEIINVINWSLVMPIIILQLILMVFALFNCAKQAATNGPKWMWVLIIIFINIFGPILYFIIGRKAD' A
#
# COMPACT_ATOMS: atom_id res chain seq x y z
N MET A 1 -14.17 -22.05 -13.47
CA MET A 1 -14.73 -20.74 -13.88
C MET A 1 -16.05 -20.38 -13.18
N GLU A 2 -16.67 -21.27 -12.41
CA GLU A 2 -17.95 -20.95 -11.73
C GLU A 2 -17.77 -20.09 -10.47
N ILE A 3 -16.71 -20.31 -9.70
CA ILE A 3 -16.40 -19.57 -8.45
C ILE A 3 -16.28 -18.04 -8.61
N ILE A 4 -15.74 -17.56 -9.72
CA ILE A 4 -15.60 -16.10 -10.00
C ILE A 4 -16.94 -15.41 -10.26
N ASN A 5 -17.96 -16.15 -10.72
CA ASN A 5 -19.31 -15.63 -10.95
C ASN A 5 -20.15 -15.58 -9.67
N VAL A 6 -19.73 -16.29 -8.61
CA VAL A 6 -20.37 -16.25 -7.28
C VAL A 6 -19.94 -15.00 -6.49
N ILE A 7 -18.79 -14.41 -6.83
CA ILE A 7 -18.24 -13.24 -6.12
C ILE A 7 -19.05 -11.99 -6.50
N ASN A 8 -19.58 -11.31 -5.49
CA ASN A 8 -20.21 -10.00 -5.68
C ASN A 8 -19.13 -8.92 -5.82
N TRP A 9 -18.74 -8.66 -7.06
CA TRP A 9 -17.70 -7.69 -7.39
C TRP A 9 -18.00 -6.27 -6.88
N SER A 10 -19.26 -5.88 -6.76
CA SER A 10 -19.65 -4.57 -6.21
C SER A 10 -19.25 -4.39 -4.74
N LEU A 11 -19.13 -5.48 -3.97
CA LEU A 11 -18.65 -5.44 -2.59
C LEU A 11 -17.11 -5.46 -2.48
N VAL A 12 -16.43 -6.11 -3.43
CA VAL A 12 -14.97 -6.25 -3.42
C VAL A 12 -14.27 -5.02 -4.01
N MET A 13 -14.88 -4.39 -5.02
CA MET A 13 -14.31 -3.23 -5.72
C MET A 13 -13.88 -2.10 -4.78
N PRO A 14 -14.69 -1.68 -3.78
CA PRO A 14 -14.29 -0.60 -2.87
C PRO A 14 -13.03 -0.94 -2.06
N ILE A 15 -12.87 -2.20 -1.66
CA ILE A 15 -11.70 -2.66 -0.90
C ILE A 15 -10.45 -2.63 -1.79
N ILE A 16 -10.56 -3.09 -3.03
CA ILE A 16 -9.46 -3.04 -4.01
C ILE A 16 -9.07 -1.57 -4.29
N ILE A 17 -10.05 -0.71 -4.52
CA ILE A 17 -9.81 0.72 -4.78
C ILE A 17 -9.10 1.36 -3.58
N LEU A 18 -9.58 1.11 -2.36
CA LEU A 18 -8.94 1.61 -1.14
C LEU A 18 -7.49 1.13 -1.02
N GLN A 19 -7.24 -0.15 -1.26
CA GLN A 19 -5.89 -0.71 -1.25
C GLN A 19 -4.98 -0.04 -2.29
N LEU A 20 -5.48 0.14 -3.52
CA LEU A 20 -4.72 0.78 -4.60
C LEU A 20 -4.40 2.24 -4.27
N ILE A 21 -5.39 3.01 -3.79
CA ILE A 21 -5.19 4.41 -3.38
C ILE A 21 -4.14 4.48 -2.28
N LEU A 22 -4.25 3.64 -1.25
CA LEU A 22 -3.32 3.65 -0.12
C LEU A 22 -1.90 3.29 -0.57
N MET A 23 -1.76 2.28 -1.43
CA MET A 23 -0.48 1.86 -1.98
C MET A 23 0.17 2.95 -2.83
N VAL A 24 -0.57 3.53 -3.79
CA VAL A 24 -0.05 4.61 -4.66
C VAL A 24 0.34 5.82 -3.82
N PHE A 25 -0.48 6.20 -2.84
CA PHE A 25 -0.19 7.31 -1.96
C PHE A 25 1.05 7.06 -1.10
N ALA A 26 1.22 5.84 -0.57
CA ALA A 26 2.42 5.45 0.19
C ALA A 26 3.68 5.48 -0.68
N LEU A 27 3.63 4.94 -1.90
CA LEU A 27 4.76 4.96 -2.83
C LEU A 27 5.14 6.39 -3.22
N PHE A 28 4.16 7.23 -3.56
CA PHE A 28 4.39 8.63 -3.88
C PHE A 28 5.02 9.39 -2.71
N ASN A 29 4.48 9.20 -1.50
CA ASN A 29 5.04 9.81 -0.30
C ASN A 29 6.48 9.31 -0.03
N CYS A 30 6.73 8.00 -0.14
CA CYS A 30 8.04 7.39 0.05
C CYS A 30 9.08 7.90 -0.96
N ALA A 31 8.68 8.13 -2.21
CA ALA A 31 9.55 8.69 -3.23
C ALA A 31 9.95 10.15 -2.90
N LYS A 32 9.00 10.96 -2.40
CA LYS A 32 9.22 12.37 -2.08
C LYS A 32 9.94 12.61 -0.76
N GLN A 33 9.79 11.73 0.24
CA GLN A 33 10.40 11.92 1.55
C GLN A 33 11.93 12.01 1.44
N ALA A 34 12.60 12.95 2.13
CA ALA A 34 14.06 13.05 2.04
C ALA A 34 14.75 11.81 2.64
N ALA A 35 14.30 11.37 3.82
CA ALA A 35 14.77 10.18 4.50
C ALA A 35 13.60 9.38 5.09
N THR A 36 13.75 8.06 5.12
CA THR A 36 12.83 7.13 5.76
C THR A 36 13.52 6.43 6.91
N ASN A 37 12.76 5.70 7.75
CA ASN A 37 13.34 4.86 8.78
C ASN A 37 13.93 3.59 8.15
N GLY A 38 15.20 3.68 7.75
CA GLY A 38 15.90 2.66 6.96
C GLY A 38 16.02 3.05 5.48
N PRO A 39 16.50 2.16 4.60
CA PRO A 39 16.66 2.45 3.18
C PRO A 39 15.31 2.66 2.48
N LYS A 40 15.19 3.66 1.59
CA LYS A 40 13.95 3.90 0.82
C LYS A 40 13.49 2.69 0.00
N TRP A 41 14.44 1.99 -0.63
CA TRP A 41 14.12 0.83 -1.48
C TRP A 41 13.46 -0.31 -0.70
N MET A 42 13.82 -0.49 0.58
CA MET A 42 13.22 -1.48 1.47
C MET A 42 11.72 -1.19 1.66
N TRP A 43 11.37 0.08 1.88
CA TRP A 43 9.98 0.50 2.04
C TRP A 43 9.15 0.32 0.77
N VAL A 44 9.72 0.57 -0.41
CA VAL A 44 9.05 0.31 -1.69
C VAL A 44 8.68 -1.17 -1.82
N LEU A 45 9.59 -2.09 -1.48
CA LEU A 45 9.29 -3.52 -1.48
C LEU A 45 8.21 -3.89 -0.46
N ILE A 46 8.30 -3.36 0.76
CA ILE A 46 7.29 -3.59 1.81
C ILE A 46 5.90 -3.14 1.36
N ILE A 47 5.79 -1.96 0.76
CA ILE A 47 4.53 -1.39 0.28
C ILE A 47 3.90 -2.27 -0.82
N ILE A 48 4.69 -2.85 -1.72
CA ILE A 48 4.19 -3.64 -2.85
C ILE A 48 3.85 -5.08 -2.45
N PHE A 49 4.68 -5.72 -1.61
CA PHE A 49 4.58 -7.16 -1.35
C PHE A 49 3.74 -7.54 -0.12
N ILE A 50 3.47 -6.60 0.82
CA ILE A 50 2.74 -6.90 2.06
C ILE A 50 1.27 -6.41 2.00
N ASN A 51 0.72 -6.22 0.79
CA ASN A 51 -0.67 -5.79 0.57
C ASN A 51 -1.02 -4.55 1.41
N ILE A 52 -2.20 -4.50 2.05
CA ILE A 52 -2.65 -3.35 2.84
C ILE A 52 -1.73 -3.01 4.02
N PHE A 53 -1.02 -4.00 4.58
CA PHE A 53 -0.14 -3.79 5.72
C PHE A 53 1.13 -3.03 5.34
N GLY A 54 1.65 -3.21 4.12
CA GLY A 54 2.85 -2.52 3.65
C GLY A 54 2.74 -0.99 3.69
N PRO A 55 1.74 -0.38 3.02
CA PRO A 55 1.43 1.04 3.12
C PRO A 55 1.16 1.52 4.55
N ILE A 56 0.41 0.75 5.34
CA ILE A 56 0.11 1.11 6.75
C ILE A 56 1.40 1.20 7.56
N LEU A 57 2.27 0.19 7.47
CA LEU A 57 3.57 0.16 8.16
C LEU A 57 4.46 1.31 7.70
N TYR A 58 4.45 1.65 6.41
CA TYR A 58 5.17 2.82 5.90
C TYR A 58 4.69 4.11 6.57
N PHE A 59 3.38 4.35 6.67
CA PHE A 59 2.89 5.59 7.28
C PHE A 59 3.12 5.68 8.80
N ILE A 60 3.07 4.55 9.50
CA ILE A 60 3.25 4.51 10.97
C ILE A 60 4.75 4.54 11.34
N ILE A 61 5.57 3.74 10.65
CA ILE A 61 6.95 3.47 11.04
C ILE A 61 7.94 3.97 9.97
N GLY A 62 7.63 3.81 8.68
CA GLY A 62 8.60 4.09 7.61
C GLY A 62 8.85 5.58 7.33
N ARG A 63 7.80 6.40 7.44
CA ARG A 63 7.88 7.85 7.26
C ARG A 63 8.53 8.48 8.49
N LYS A 64 9.68 9.14 8.29
CA LYS A 64 10.21 10.04 9.32
C LYS A 64 9.32 11.28 9.37
N ALA A 65 8.83 11.62 10.56
CA ALA A 65 8.27 12.93 10.79
C ALA A 65 9.42 13.93 10.65
N ASP A 66 9.18 14.98 9.86
CA ASP A 66 10.09 16.12 9.76
C ASP A 66 10.19 16.84 11.11
#